data_AF-A0A645C7F2-F1
#
_entry.id   AF-A0A645C7F2-F1
#
_cell.length_a   1.000
_cell.length_b   1.000
_cell.length_c   1.000
_cell.angle_alpha   90.00
_cell.angle_beta   90.00
_cell.angle_gamma   90.00
#
_symmetry.space_group_name_H-M   'P 1'
#
loop_
_entity.id
_entity.type
_entity.pdbx_description
1 polymer ?
#
loop_
_entity_poly.entity_id
_entity_poly.type
_entity_poly.pdbx_seq_one_letter_code
_entity_poly.pdbx_strand_id
1 'polypeptide(L)'
;MLRQLLYQDYELTEGYDKEMCIYQTSEYPAFAELRQKRTASLKEHMIYRRQIEALSLLDEVRRYVSEHQLVSTRDLSIGITDGNNWGHRKLSSVALDYLFNTGELWVADRKATIKYYTMTDKIIGNAVNIFADQPSKCFIDWYVLRRIQAVGALWAVSGSAWLGYYLKDPQIRNAALQRLLADKKICRILVEGLSEPFYCAAADQIYLSDFCEPTPAKIIAPLDNLIWDRKMTSKVFDFTYSWEVYLPKSKRKYGYYVLPVLYQNRFIARFEPLKLAPGQPFDLLNWWWEADVVVDDLMIESIIVMMKQFAAYLKVPYNSAYLSKLRL
;
A
#
# COMPACT_ATOMS: atom_id res chain seq x y z
N MET A 1 17.50 -4.42 -1.47
CA MET A 1 16.88 -3.36 -0.65
C MET A 1 15.59 -3.86 0.02
N LEU A 2 14.40 -3.80 -0.60
CA LEU A 2 13.13 -4.09 0.13
C LEU A 2 13.07 -5.46 0.84
N ARG A 3 13.49 -6.55 0.17
CA ARG A 3 13.52 -7.89 0.78
C ARG A 3 14.44 -7.97 2.01
N GLN A 4 15.56 -7.26 1.97
CA GLN A 4 16.54 -7.22 3.05
C GLN A 4 15.93 -6.50 4.26
N LEU A 5 15.34 -5.32 4.04
CA LEU A 5 14.68 -4.53 5.09
C LEU A 5 13.48 -5.26 5.74
N LEU A 6 12.75 -6.08 4.98
CA LEU A 6 11.59 -6.84 5.49
C LEU A 6 11.95 -8.13 6.23
N TYR A 7 12.92 -8.89 5.72
CA TYR A 7 13.11 -10.30 6.11
C TYR A 7 14.54 -10.64 6.58
N GLN A 8 15.41 -9.65 6.69
CA GLN A 8 16.77 -9.81 7.23
C GLN A 8 17.03 -8.81 8.34
N ASP A 9 16.87 -7.52 8.03
CA ASP A 9 17.16 -6.43 8.96
C ASP A 9 15.94 -6.09 9.84
N TYR A 10 14.75 -6.49 9.41
CA TYR A 10 13.46 -6.23 10.06
C TYR A 10 13.22 -4.74 10.38
N GLU A 11 13.76 -3.82 9.58
CA GLU A 11 13.45 -2.39 9.67
C GLU A 11 12.04 -2.06 9.14
N LEU A 12 11.53 -2.92 8.24
CA LEU A 12 10.19 -2.84 7.68
C LEU A 12 9.38 -4.09 8.05
N THR A 13 8.06 -3.94 8.07
CA THR A 13 7.13 -5.03 8.34
C THR A 13 5.86 -4.93 7.50
N GLU A 14 5.22 -6.08 7.29
CA GLU A 14 3.91 -6.16 6.65
C GLU A 14 2.81 -6.07 7.72
N GLY A 15 1.81 -5.21 7.52
CA GLY A 15 0.67 -5.12 8.42
C GLY A 15 -0.50 -4.33 7.85
N TYR A 16 -1.62 -4.37 8.57
CA TYR A 16 -2.83 -3.66 8.18
C TYR A 16 -2.77 -2.21 8.65
N ASP A 17 -2.94 -1.31 7.68
CA ASP A 17 -3.26 0.10 7.88
C ASP A 17 -4.69 0.33 7.33
N LYS A 18 -4.84 1.11 6.25
CA LYS A 18 -6.05 1.20 5.44
C LYS A 18 -6.30 -0.13 4.74
N GLU A 19 -5.24 -0.69 4.18
CA GLU A 19 -5.15 -2.02 3.57
C GLU A 19 -3.86 -2.68 4.06
N MET A 20 -3.58 -3.90 3.59
CA MET A 20 -2.29 -4.52 3.81
C MET A 20 -1.18 -3.72 3.12
N CYS A 21 -0.19 -3.31 3.90
CA CYS A 21 0.88 -2.43 3.46
C CYS A 21 2.20 -2.78 4.16
N ILE A 22 3.25 -2.06 3.79
CA ILE A 22 4.56 -2.11 4.43
C ILE A 22 4.76 -0.81 5.20
N TYR A 23 5.24 -0.92 6.44
CA TYR A 23 5.58 0.22 7.28
C TYR A 23 6.82 -0.05 8.14
N GLN A 24 7.31 0.95 8.86
CA GLN A 24 8.50 0.81 9.70
C GLN A 24 8.19 -0.03 10.94
N THR A 25 9.07 -0.97 11.27
CA THR A 25 8.94 -1.82 12.47
C THR A 25 8.83 -1.00 13.76
N SER A 26 9.51 0.14 13.83
CA SER A 26 9.43 1.08 14.96
C SER A 26 8.01 1.58 15.25
N GLU A 27 7.13 1.58 14.25
CA GLU A 27 5.74 2.02 14.36
C GLU A 27 4.78 0.86 14.71
N TYR A 28 5.28 -0.37 14.72
CA TYR A 28 4.47 -1.55 15.01
C TYR A 28 3.71 -1.46 16.35
N PRO A 29 4.27 -0.92 17.45
CA PRO A 29 3.54 -0.76 18.71
C PRO A 29 2.38 0.22 18.59
N ALA A 30 2.56 1.33 17.87
CA ALA A 30 1.51 2.33 17.64
C ALA A 30 0.29 1.73 16.94
N PHE A 31 0.48 0.74 16.07
CA PHE A 31 -0.62 0.03 15.40
C PHE A 31 -1.40 -0.96 16.29
N ALA A 32 -1.06 -1.12 17.57
CA ALA A 32 -1.77 -2.02 18.49
C ALA A 32 -3.28 -1.73 18.55
N GLU A 33 -3.66 -0.46 18.63
CA GLU A 33 -5.06 -0.02 18.67
C GLU A 33 -5.83 -0.35 17.37
N LEU A 34 -5.14 -0.30 16.23
CA LEU A 34 -5.72 -0.67 14.93
C LEU A 34 -5.87 -2.20 14.81
N ARG A 35 -4.84 -2.95 15.22
CA ARG A 35 -4.86 -4.42 15.22
C ARG A 35 -6.00 -4.94 16.09
N GLN A 36 -6.19 -4.40 17.29
CA GLN A 36 -7.28 -4.80 18.19
C GLN A 36 -8.66 -4.57 17.54
N LYS A 37 -8.90 -3.38 16.97
CA LYS A 37 -10.15 -3.08 16.26
C LYS A 37 -10.39 -4.03 15.09
N ARG A 38 -9.32 -4.35 14.37
CA ARG A 38 -9.34 -5.31 13.26
C ARG A 38 -9.64 -6.74 13.73
N THR A 39 -9.09 -7.18 14.86
CA THR A 39 -9.33 -8.51 15.42
C THR A 39 -10.83 -8.79 15.61
N ALA A 40 -11.59 -7.80 16.08
CA ALA A 40 -13.04 -7.93 16.21
C ALA A 40 -13.71 -8.20 14.84
N SER A 41 -13.38 -7.41 13.83
CA SER A 41 -13.90 -7.57 12.46
C SER A 41 -13.45 -8.89 11.80
N LEU A 42 -12.26 -9.40 12.13
CA LEU A 42 -11.79 -10.70 11.63
C LEU A 42 -12.64 -11.85 12.14
N LYS A 43 -13.06 -11.83 13.41
CA LYS A 43 -13.95 -12.87 13.95
C LYS A 43 -15.29 -12.89 13.22
N GLU A 44 -15.87 -11.72 12.94
CA GLU A 44 -17.10 -11.61 12.14
C GLU A 44 -16.92 -12.21 10.74
N HIS A 45 -15.81 -11.90 10.07
CA HIS A 45 -15.50 -12.50 8.76
C HIS A 45 -15.30 -14.01 8.83
N MET A 46 -14.68 -14.53 9.90
CA MET A 46 -14.51 -15.97 10.10
C MET A 46 -15.85 -16.67 10.30
N ILE A 47 -16.80 -16.06 11.04
CA ILE A 47 -18.17 -16.59 11.16
C ILE A 47 -18.84 -16.65 9.79
N TYR A 48 -18.82 -15.54 9.04
CA TYR A 48 -19.41 -15.47 7.70
C TYR A 48 -18.82 -16.51 6.72
N ARG A 49 -17.51 -16.78 6.83
CA ARG A 49 -16.79 -17.75 6.00
C ARG A 49 -16.84 -19.19 6.52
N ARG A 50 -17.54 -19.46 7.64
CA ARG A 50 -17.60 -20.77 8.32
C ARG A 50 -16.22 -21.29 8.73
N GLN A 51 -15.40 -20.39 9.26
CA GLN A 51 -14.00 -20.60 9.64
C GLN A 51 -13.75 -20.37 11.13
N ILE A 52 -14.80 -20.11 11.92
CA ILE A 52 -14.67 -19.72 13.33
C ILE A 52 -14.03 -20.82 14.20
N GLU A 53 -14.17 -22.09 13.80
CA GLU A 53 -13.54 -23.25 14.45
C GLU A 53 -12.01 -23.15 14.46
N ALA A 54 -11.39 -22.40 13.54
CA ALA A 54 -9.94 -22.18 13.59
C ALA A 54 -9.46 -21.53 14.90
N LEU A 55 -10.35 -20.84 15.63
CA LEU A 55 -10.01 -20.27 16.94
C LEU A 55 -9.73 -21.34 18.01
N SER A 56 -10.23 -22.57 17.87
CA SER A 56 -9.90 -23.66 18.79
C SER A 56 -8.49 -24.22 18.58
N LEU A 57 -7.88 -23.93 17.43
CA LEU A 57 -6.53 -24.41 17.08
C LEU A 57 -5.41 -23.44 17.48
N LEU A 58 -5.72 -22.28 18.06
CA LEU A 58 -4.72 -21.22 18.29
C LEU A 58 -3.58 -21.69 19.19
N ASP A 59 -3.87 -22.43 20.28
CA ASP A 59 -2.83 -22.89 21.21
C ASP A 59 -1.94 -23.97 20.60
N GLU A 60 -2.51 -24.86 19.79
CA GLU A 60 -1.74 -25.85 19.04
C GLU A 60 -0.83 -25.18 17.99
N VAL A 61 -1.35 -24.19 17.26
CA VAL A 61 -0.59 -23.43 16.27
C VAL A 61 0.52 -22.61 16.93
N ARG A 62 0.26 -21.94 18.05
CA ARG A 62 1.28 -21.20 18.82
C ARG A 62 2.42 -22.12 19.26
N ARG A 63 2.08 -23.31 19.80
CA ARG A 63 3.07 -24.30 20.23
C ARG A 63 3.93 -24.75 19.05
N TYR A 64 3.29 -25.11 17.94
CA TYR A 64 3.96 -25.55 16.73
C TYR A 64 4.95 -24.50 16.18
N VAL A 65 4.52 -23.23 16.09
CA VAL A 65 5.38 -22.13 15.64
C VAL A 65 6.55 -21.88 16.60
N SER A 66 6.31 -22.00 17.91
CA SER A 66 7.35 -21.82 18.92
C SER A 66 8.47 -22.87 18.78
N GLU A 67 8.11 -24.13 18.52
CA GLU A 67 9.03 -25.26 18.36
C GLU A 67 9.83 -25.23 17.04
N HIS A 68 9.21 -24.80 15.92
CA HIS A 68 9.80 -24.94 14.58
C HIS A 68 10.48 -23.66 14.06
N GLN A 69 10.44 -22.57 14.84
CA GLN A 69 10.99 -21.23 14.56
C GLN A 69 10.43 -20.50 13.32
N LEU A 70 10.24 -21.19 12.19
CA LEU A 70 9.79 -20.63 10.92
C LEU A 70 8.76 -21.56 10.26
N VAL A 71 7.50 -21.14 10.24
CA VAL A 71 6.36 -21.99 9.86
C VAL A 71 5.52 -21.34 8.77
N SER A 72 5.20 -22.07 7.73
CA SER A 72 4.30 -21.65 6.66
C SER A 72 2.98 -22.42 6.70
N THR A 73 2.04 -21.98 5.87
CA THR A 73 0.78 -22.71 5.64
C THR A 73 0.99 -24.10 5.02
N ARG A 74 2.19 -24.47 4.58
CA ARG A 74 2.51 -25.82 4.09
C ARG A 74 2.90 -26.79 5.20
N ASP A 75 3.46 -26.28 6.29
CA ASP A 75 4.07 -27.10 7.34
C ASP A 75 3.03 -27.65 8.32
N LEU A 76 1.90 -26.94 8.47
CA LEU A 76 0.80 -27.34 9.35
C LEU A 76 -0.50 -27.58 8.58
N SER A 77 -1.08 -28.78 8.74
CA SER A 77 -2.33 -29.18 8.09
C SER A 77 -3.29 -29.80 9.08
N ILE A 78 -4.08 -28.96 9.76
CA ILE A 78 -5.06 -29.38 10.77
C ILE A 78 -6.42 -28.82 10.39
N GLY A 79 -7.41 -29.70 10.32
CA GLY A 79 -8.79 -29.36 10.03
C GLY A 79 -9.02 -28.84 8.60
N ILE A 80 -10.21 -29.09 8.09
CA ILE A 80 -10.68 -28.55 6.80
C ILE A 80 -12.06 -27.98 7.05
N THR A 81 -12.35 -26.83 6.44
CA THR A 81 -13.70 -26.27 6.39
C THR A 81 -14.24 -26.36 4.97
N ASP A 82 -15.54 -26.63 4.87
CA ASP A 82 -16.33 -26.52 3.64
C ASP A 82 -16.72 -25.06 3.34
N GLY A 83 -15.92 -24.10 3.84
CA GLY A 83 -16.12 -22.67 3.72
C GLY A 83 -16.35 -22.20 2.28
N ASN A 84 -16.71 -20.93 2.13
CA ASN A 84 -16.96 -20.37 0.80
C ASN A 84 -15.69 -20.33 -0.07
N ASN A 85 -15.85 -19.96 -1.35
CA ASN A 85 -14.72 -19.88 -2.31
C ASN A 85 -13.64 -18.82 -1.96
N TRP A 86 -13.75 -18.12 -0.83
CA TRP A 86 -12.87 -17.03 -0.44
C TRP A 86 -12.10 -17.34 0.85
N GLY A 87 -10.78 -17.47 0.73
CA GLY A 87 -9.86 -17.66 1.87
C GLY A 87 -9.29 -19.07 1.98
N HIS A 88 -8.70 -19.38 3.14
CA HIS A 88 -8.09 -20.69 3.38
C HIS A 88 -9.13 -21.78 3.65
N ARG A 89 -8.93 -22.96 3.06
CA ARG A 89 -9.71 -24.16 3.38
C ARG A 89 -9.22 -24.89 4.62
N LYS A 90 -7.92 -24.84 4.90
CA LYS A 90 -7.33 -25.47 6.09
C LYS A 90 -7.52 -24.59 7.31
N LEU A 91 -8.06 -25.13 8.40
CA LEU A 91 -8.29 -24.37 9.62
C LEU A 91 -6.97 -23.91 10.26
N SER A 92 -5.90 -24.73 10.19
CA SER A 92 -4.55 -24.32 10.61
C SER A 92 -4.04 -23.08 9.88
N SER A 93 -4.33 -22.93 8.58
CA SER A 93 -3.92 -21.76 7.80
C SER A 93 -4.73 -20.52 8.16
N VAL A 94 -6.03 -20.69 8.46
CA VAL A 94 -6.86 -19.59 9.01
C VAL A 94 -6.31 -19.15 10.37
N ALA A 95 -5.92 -20.09 11.24
CA ALA A 95 -5.37 -19.79 12.55
C ALA A 95 -4.03 -19.04 12.47
N LEU A 96 -3.11 -19.46 11.58
CA LEU A 96 -1.87 -18.72 11.30
C LEU A 96 -2.15 -17.28 10.85
N ASP A 97 -3.06 -17.10 9.90
CA ASP A 97 -3.44 -15.77 9.43
C ASP A 97 -4.10 -14.94 10.54
N TYR A 98 -4.95 -15.55 11.37
CA TYR A 98 -5.55 -14.88 12.52
C TYR A 98 -4.48 -14.38 13.49
N LEU A 99 -3.53 -15.24 13.91
CA LEU A 99 -2.46 -14.88 14.83
C LEU A 99 -1.50 -13.82 14.25
N PHE A 100 -1.25 -13.84 12.93
CA PHE A 100 -0.52 -12.76 12.27
C PHE A 100 -1.27 -11.43 12.35
N ASN A 101 -2.58 -11.44 12.10
CA ASN A 101 -3.37 -10.22 12.13
C ASN A 101 -3.60 -9.67 13.55
N THR A 102 -3.60 -10.52 14.59
CA THR A 102 -3.62 -10.09 16.00
C THR A 102 -2.26 -9.55 16.45
N GLY A 103 -1.20 -9.82 15.69
CA GLY A 103 0.17 -9.39 15.96
C GLY A 103 0.98 -10.39 16.77
N GLU A 104 0.43 -11.55 17.10
CA GLU A 104 1.15 -12.63 17.82
C GLU A 104 2.21 -13.30 16.93
N LEU A 105 1.94 -13.37 15.62
CA LEU A 105 2.89 -13.86 14.63
C LEU A 105 3.40 -12.74 13.72
N TRP A 106 4.64 -12.90 13.29
CA TRP A 106 5.36 -12.02 12.38
C TRP A 106 5.69 -12.76 11.08
N VAL A 107 5.65 -12.08 9.93
CA VAL A 107 6.14 -12.64 8.65
C VAL A 107 7.65 -12.47 8.60
N ALA A 108 8.39 -13.51 8.96
CA ALA A 108 9.86 -13.48 9.03
C ALA A 108 10.52 -13.69 7.66
N ASP A 109 9.87 -14.42 6.74
CA ASP A 109 10.34 -14.57 5.37
C ASP A 109 9.14 -14.78 4.43
N ARG A 110 9.38 -14.58 3.15
CA ARG A 110 8.47 -14.90 2.07
C ARG A 110 9.21 -15.59 0.93
N LYS A 111 8.80 -16.81 0.58
CA LYS A 111 9.29 -17.52 -0.60
C LYS A 111 8.19 -17.56 -1.64
N ALA A 112 8.42 -16.92 -2.78
CA ALA A 112 7.39 -16.62 -3.77
C ALA A 112 6.18 -15.93 -3.13
N THR A 113 5.02 -16.58 -3.09
CA THR A 113 3.78 -16.05 -2.50
C THR A 113 3.55 -16.51 -1.06
N ILE A 114 4.38 -17.41 -0.54
CA ILE A 114 4.16 -18.09 0.74
C ILE A 114 4.87 -17.34 1.85
N LYS A 115 4.09 -16.98 2.87
CA LYS A 115 4.58 -16.39 4.11
C LYS A 115 5.12 -17.48 5.04
N TYR A 116 6.22 -17.16 5.68
CA TYR A 116 6.78 -17.93 6.77
C TYR A 116 6.72 -17.09 8.05
N TYR A 117 6.08 -17.65 9.05
CA TYR A 117 5.73 -17.01 10.30
C TYR A 117 6.69 -17.40 11.41
N THR A 118 6.96 -16.46 12.31
CA THR A 118 7.61 -16.69 13.60
C THR A 118 6.86 -15.93 14.69
N MET A 119 7.22 -16.14 15.96
CA MET A 119 6.65 -15.38 17.07
C MET A 119 7.14 -13.93 17.02
N THR A 120 6.24 -12.96 17.16
CA THR A 120 6.59 -11.52 17.07
C THR A 120 7.64 -11.09 18.08
N ASP A 121 7.61 -11.67 19.28
CA ASP A 121 8.57 -11.37 20.36
C ASP A 121 10.03 -11.73 20.01
N LYS A 122 10.25 -12.69 19.10
CA LYS A 122 11.57 -13.03 18.59
C LYS A 122 12.16 -11.93 17.69
N ILE A 123 11.32 -11.07 17.13
CA ILE A 123 11.75 -9.98 16.24
C ILE A 123 11.89 -8.67 17.00
N ILE A 124 10.87 -8.25 17.74
CA ILE A 124 10.85 -6.94 18.39
C ILE A 124 11.05 -6.99 19.91
N GLY A 125 11.20 -8.19 20.49
CA GLY A 125 11.41 -8.39 21.92
C GLY A 125 10.11 -8.36 22.74
N ASN A 126 10.12 -9.07 23.88
CA ASN A 126 8.98 -9.18 24.80
C ASN A 126 8.63 -7.91 25.56
N ALA A 127 9.55 -6.94 25.62
CA ALA A 127 9.33 -5.67 26.33
C ALA A 127 8.39 -4.71 25.58
N VAL A 128 8.10 -5.00 24.30
CA VAL A 128 7.27 -4.14 23.44
C VAL A 128 5.81 -4.52 23.61
N ASN A 129 5.01 -3.62 24.19
CA ASN A 129 3.57 -3.84 24.24
C ASN A 129 2.95 -3.70 22.85
N ILE A 130 2.47 -4.82 22.30
CA ILE A 130 1.83 -4.90 20.99
C ILE A 130 0.30 -4.91 21.06
N PHE A 131 -0.27 -4.84 22.27
CA PHE A 131 -1.70 -4.87 22.54
C PHE A 131 -2.15 -3.55 23.17
N ALA A 132 -3.39 -3.15 22.86
CA ALA A 132 -4.01 -1.96 23.42
C ALA A 132 -5.46 -2.28 23.82
N ASP A 133 -6.01 -1.51 24.76
CA ASP A 133 -7.37 -1.70 25.27
C ASP A 133 -8.43 -0.91 24.47
N GLN A 134 -8.16 0.34 24.15
CA GLN A 134 -9.01 1.23 23.34
C GLN A 134 -8.18 2.32 22.67
N PRO A 135 -8.69 2.94 21.59
CA PRO A 135 -7.90 3.91 20.90
C PRO A 135 -7.74 5.22 21.66
N SER A 136 -6.50 5.68 21.82
CA SER A 136 -6.20 6.95 22.44
C SER A 136 -6.38 8.12 21.46
N LYS A 137 -6.71 9.31 21.96
CA LYS A 137 -6.70 10.53 21.12
C LYS A 137 -5.34 10.74 20.45
N CYS A 138 -4.25 10.45 21.18
CA CYS A 138 -2.89 10.54 20.70
C CYS A 138 -2.65 9.63 19.48
N PHE A 139 -3.13 8.38 19.50
CA PHE A 139 -3.03 7.49 18.34
C PHE A 139 -3.81 8.02 17.15
N ILE A 140 -5.04 8.50 17.32
CA ILE A 140 -5.83 9.01 16.21
C ILE A 140 -5.13 10.21 15.56
N ASP A 141 -4.57 11.11 16.36
CA ASP A 141 -3.82 12.28 15.87
C ASP A 141 -2.56 11.86 15.11
N TRP A 142 -1.77 10.95 15.69
CA TRP A 142 -0.63 10.32 15.01
C TRP A 142 -1.06 9.65 13.70
N TYR A 143 -2.19 8.94 13.71
CA TYR A 143 -2.66 8.15 12.58
C TYR A 143 -3.13 9.03 11.42
N VAL A 144 -3.82 10.13 11.72
CA VAL A 144 -4.19 11.15 10.73
C VAL A 144 -2.96 11.86 10.17
N LEU A 145 -2.01 12.27 11.02
CA LEU A 145 -0.76 12.91 10.58
C LEU A 145 0.03 11.98 9.65
N ARG A 146 0.21 10.73 10.05
CA ARG A 146 0.84 9.68 9.24
C ARG A 146 0.16 9.51 7.89
N ARG A 147 -1.18 9.49 7.86
CA ARG A 147 -1.95 9.39 6.60
C ARG A 147 -1.66 10.56 5.66
N ILE A 148 -1.61 11.78 6.20
CA ILE A 148 -1.29 12.98 5.43
C ILE A 148 0.14 12.89 4.88
N GLN A 149 1.12 12.56 5.73
CA GLN A 149 2.52 12.39 5.33
C GLN A 149 2.71 11.31 4.26
N ALA A 150 1.98 10.21 4.36
CA ALA A 150 2.04 9.13 3.38
C ALA A 150 1.58 9.56 1.98
N VAL A 151 0.69 10.55 1.87
CA VAL A 151 0.20 11.10 0.59
C VAL A 151 0.96 12.39 0.20
N GLY A 152 1.54 13.09 1.16
CA GLY A 152 2.18 14.42 1.02
C GLY A 152 1.19 15.55 1.32
N ALA A 153 0.13 15.66 0.53
CA ALA A 153 -0.98 16.59 0.79
C ALA A 153 -2.32 15.89 0.54
N LEU A 154 -3.24 15.99 1.48
CA LEU A 154 -4.51 15.28 1.42
C LEU A 154 -5.70 16.18 1.73
N TRP A 155 -6.72 16.13 0.88
CA TRP A 155 -7.94 16.91 1.05
C TRP A 155 -8.83 16.39 2.20
N ALA A 156 -9.66 17.27 2.76
CA ALA A 156 -10.59 16.92 3.84
C ALA A 156 -11.75 15.99 3.43
N VAL A 157 -11.96 15.82 2.11
CA VAL A 157 -13.09 15.11 1.53
C VAL A 157 -12.98 13.61 1.81
N SER A 158 -14.07 13.01 2.30
CA SER A 158 -14.14 11.55 2.47
C SER A 158 -13.95 10.84 1.13
N GLY A 159 -13.05 9.85 1.12
CA GLY A 159 -12.68 9.14 -0.10
C GLY A 159 -11.71 8.00 0.18
N SER A 160 -11.20 7.38 -0.88
CA SER A 160 -10.36 6.17 -0.79
C SER A 160 -9.05 6.38 -0.03
N ALA A 161 -8.52 7.60 0.04
CA ALA A 161 -7.34 7.89 0.87
C ALA A 161 -7.64 7.84 2.37
N TRP A 162 -8.89 8.08 2.80
CA TRP A 162 -9.30 8.07 4.21
C TRP A 162 -9.93 6.75 4.66
N LEU A 163 -9.90 5.70 3.84
CA LEU A 163 -10.34 4.37 4.27
C LEU A 163 -9.49 3.85 5.45
N GLY A 164 -10.05 2.92 6.21
CA GLY A 164 -9.47 2.40 7.46
C GLY A 164 -10.50 2.43 8.59
N TYR A 165 -10.25 1.72 9.69
CA TYR A 165 -11.26 1.55 10.75
C TYR A 165 -11.68 2.85 11.43
N TYR A 166 -10.74 3.80 11.59
CA TYR A 166 -10.99 5.09 12.25
C TYR A 166 -11.17 6.24 11.26
N LEU A 167 -10.29 6.36 10.27
CA LEU A 167 -10.22 7.59 9.46
C LEU A 167 -11.37 7.73 8.45
N LYS A 168 -12.09 6.64 8.17
CA LYS A 168 -13.29 6.66 7.33
C LYS A 168 -14.43 7.44 7.98
N ASP A 169 -14.43 7.51 9.31
CA ASP A 169 -15.39 8.29 10.07
C ASP A 169 -15.00 9.78 10.04
N PRO A 170 -15.80 10.65 9.40
CA PRO A 170 -15.48 12.07 9.29
C PRO A 170 -15.48 12.78 10.64
N GLN A 171 -16.25 12.34 11.64
CA GLN A 171 -16.28 12.98 12.95
C GLN A 171 -14.96 12.76 13.69
N ILE A 172 -14.49 11.51 13.73
CA ILE A 172 -13.19 11.15 14.33
C ILE A 172 -12.05 11.88 13.62
N ARG A 173 -12.05 11.84 12.29
CA ARG A 173 -11.01 12.48 11.46
C ARG A 173 -10.98 13.99 11.64
N ASN A 174 -12.13 14.68 11.56
CA ASN A 174 -12.17 16.14 11.66
C ASN A 174 -11.76 16.64 13.05
N ALA A 175 -12.11 15.91 14.11
CA ALA A 175 -11.65 16.24 15.45
C ALA A 175 -10.13 16.15 15.58
N ALA A 176 -9.49 15.16 14.92
CA ALA A 176 -8.04 15.02 14.89
C ALA A 176 -7.36 16.10 14.05
N LEU A 177 -7.90 16.41 12.88
CA LEU A 177 -7.41 17.52 12.04
C LEU A 177 -7.41 18.85 12.80
N GLN A 178 -8.48 19.14 13.57
CA GLN A 178 -8.55 20.35 14.40
C GLN A 178 -7.45 20.39 15.47
N ARG A 179 -7.20 19.28 16.17
CA ARG A 179 -6.12 19.19 17.16
C ARG A 179 -4.75 19.37 16.52
N LEU A 180 -4.48 18.66 15.42
CA LEU A 180 -3.21 18.75 14.70
C LEU A 180 -2.93 20.16 14.15
N LEU A 181 -3.96 20.90 13.73
CA LEU A 181 -3.84 22.31 13.34
C LEU A 181 -3.51 23.20 14.54
N ALA A 182 -4.23 23.02 15.66
CA ALA A 182 -3.98 23.77 16.90
C ALA A 182 -2.55 23.53 17.42
N ASP A 183 -2.07 22.30 17.32
CA ASP A 183 -0.71 21.88 17.70
C ASP A 183 0.35 22.21 16.64
N LYS A 184 -0.05 22.84 15.52
CA LYS A 184 0.82 23.22 14.39
C LYS A 184 1.62 22.04 13.81
N LYS A 185 1.05 20.83 13.88
CA LYS A 185 1.63 19.62 13.26
C LYS A 185 1.29 19.50 11.79
N ILE A 186 0.18 20.12 11.36
CA ILE A 186 -0.24 20.21 9.98
C ILE A 186 -0.54 21.64 9.57
N CYS A 187 -0.42 21.91 8.28
CA CYS A 187 -0.78 23.15 7.62
C CYS A 187 -2.04 22.97 6.79
N ARG A 188 -2.92 23.97 6.76
CA ARG A 188 -4.03 24.01 5.79
C ARG A 188 -3.55 24.67 4.51
N ILE A 189 -3.84 24.04 3.38
CA ILE A 189 -3.52 24.51 2.03
C ILE A 189 -4.81 24.66 1.24
N LEU A 190 -4.83 25.64 0.34
CA LEU A 190 -5.88 25.81 -0.65
C LEU A 190 -5.26 25.57 -2.02
N VAL A 191 -5.95 24.80 -2.85
CA VAL A 191 -5.54 24.53 -4.22
C VAL A 191 -6.43 25.37 -5.14
N GLU A 192 -5.81 26.06 -6.08
CA GLU A 192 -6.54 26.90 -7.04
C GLU A 192 -7.62 26.07 -7.78
N GLY A 193 -8.81 26.66 -7.93
CA GLY A 193 -9.95 26.00 -8.58
C GLY A 193 -10.67 24.94 -7.72
N LEU A 194 -10.17 24.61 -6.53
CA LEU A 194 -10.81 23.67 -5.59
C LEU A 194 -11.29 24.38 -4.33
N SER A 195 -12.51 24.06 -3.90
CA SER A 195 -13.13 24.68 -2.71
C SER A 195 -12.71 24.01 -1.40
N GLU A 196 -12.32 22.74 -1.48
CA GLU A 196 -12.07 21.90 -0.34
C GLU A 196 -10.64 22.07 0.18
N PRO A 197 -10.44 22.20 1.50
CA PRO A 197 -9.11 22.39 2.05
C PRO A 197 -8.28 21.11 1.96
N PHE A 198 -6.99 21.31 1.71
CA PHE A 198 -5.95 20.30 1.81
C PHE A 198 -5.19 20.47 3.11
N TYR A 199 -4.55 19.39 3.56
CA TYR A 199 -3.64 19.40 4.69
C TYR A 199 -2.30 18.78 4.30
N CYS A 200 -1.21 19.43 4.74
CA CYS A 200 0.17 18.94 4.66
C CYS A 200 0.73 18.78 6.07
N ALA A 201 1.76 17.95 6.25
CA ALA A 201 2.55 18.04 7.48
C ALA A 201 3.25 19.40 7.52
N ALA A 202 3.36 20.01 8.70
CA ALA A 202 3.99 21.33 8.82
C ALA A 202 5.46 21.32 8.34
N ALA A 203 6.16 20.19 8.52
CA ALA A 203 7.52 20.00 8.01
C ALA A 203 7.61 19.98 6.47
N ASP A 204 6.53 19.61 5.80
CA ASP A 204 6.46 19.50 4.34
C ASP A 204 6.04 20.81 3.67
N GLN A 205 5.74 21.86 4.46
CA GLN A 205 5.35 23.17 3.94
C GLN A 205 6.43 23.80 3.05
N ILE A 206 7.71 23.45 3.26
CA ILE A 206 8.82 23.91 2.44
C ILE A 206 8.67 23.51 0.96
N TYR A 207 8.02 22.37 0.68
CA TYR A 207 7.77 21.91 -0.69
C TYR A 207 6.64 22.69 -1.40
N LEU A 208 5.98 23.62 -0.71
CA LEU A 208 4.93 24.47 -1.28
C LEU A 208 5.45 25.83 -1.76
N SER A 209 6.59 26.29 -1.24
CA SER A 209 7.12 27.64 -1.49
C SER A 209 8.14 27.71 -2.62
N ASP A 210 8.78 26.59 -2.96
CA ASP A 210 9.88 26.58 -3.94
C ASP A 210 9.51 25.85 -5.23
N PHE A 211 10.03 26.38 -6.34
CA PHE A 211 10.03 25.70 -7.64
C PHE A 211 10.81 24.40 -7.48
N CYS A 212 10.10 23.26 -7.42
CA CYS A 212 10.76 21.96 -7.46
C CYS A 212 11.60 21.87 -8.73
N GLU A 213 12.79 21.28 -8.62
CA GLU A 213 13.53 20.88 -9.82
C GLU A 213 12.62 20.06 -10.75
N PRO A 214 12.83 20.14 -12.07
CA PRO A 214 12.02 19.38 -13.02
C PRO A 214 11.97 17.90 -12.63
N THR A 215 10.79 17.41 -12.22
CA THR A 215 10.64 16.00 -11.89
C THR A 215 10.87 15.16 -13.15
N PRO A 216 11.87 14.26 -13.17
CA PRO A 216 12.06 13.40 -14.32
C PRO A 216 10.86 12.45 -14.47
N ALA A 217 10.74 11.81 -15.62
CA ALA A 217 9.66 10.88 -15.88
C ALA A 217 9.69 9.73 -14.85
N LYS A 218 8.53 9.43 -14.26
CA LYS A 218 8.33 8.36 -13.29
C LYS A 218 7.11 7.53 -13.67
N ILE A 219 7.24 6.22 -13.48
CA ILE A 219 6.09 5.31 -13.54
C ILE A 219 5.49 5.23 -12.15
N ILE A 220 4.19 5.50 -12.03
CA ILE A 220 3.46 5.41 -10.77
C ILE A 220 2.80 4.04 -10.67
N ALA A 221 3.02 3.34 -9.55
CA ALA A 221 2.39 2.04 -9.32
C ALA A 221 0.87 2.20 -9.14
N PRO A 222 0.02 1.22 -9.51
CA PRO A 222 -1.45 1.35 -9.47
C PRO A 222 -2.04 1.62 -8.08
N LEU A 223 -1.27 1.35 -7.03
CA LEU A 223 -1.63 1.49 -5.62
C LEU A 223 -0.71 2.46 -4.88
N ASP A 224 0.06 3.26 -5.62
CA ASP A 224 0.85 4.34 -5.05
C ASP A 224 -0.05 5.33 -4.29
N ASN A 225 0.47 5.87 -3.18
CA ASN A 225 -0.29 6.72 -2.28
C ASN A 225 -0.78 8.00 -3.00
N LEU A 226 -0.04 8.49 -4.00
CA LEU A 226 -0.39 9.64 -4.83
C LEU A 226 -1.74 9.45 -5.54
N ILE A 227 -2.11 8.21 -5.85
CA ILE A 227 -3.32 7.87 -6.62
C ILE A 227 -4.33 7.04 -5.84
N TRP A 228 -4.21 6.99 -4.51
CA TRP A 228 -5.17 6.31 -3.65
C TRP A 228 -6.58 6.88 -3.78
N ASP A 229 -6.71 8.20 -3.80
CA ASP A 229 -7.98 8.88 -4.01
C ASP A 229 -8.09 9.37 -5.44
N ARG A 230 -8.68 8.53 -6.30
CA ARG A 230 -8.85 8.82 -7.73
C ARG A 230 -9.65 10.10 -7.99
N LYS A 231 -10.56 10.47 -7.08
CA LYS A 231 -11.35 11.71 -7.22
C LYS A 231 -10.44 12.91 -6.95
N MET A 232 -9.60 12.84 -5.92
CA MET A 232 -8.58 13.85 -5.64
C MET A 232 -7.59 13.95 -6.82
N THR A 233 -7.04 12.82 -7.27
CA THR A 233 -6.09 12.77 -8.39
C THR A 233 -6.69 13.41 -9.64
N SER A 234 -7.93 13.06 -9.98
CA SER A 234 -8.62 13.65 -11.13
C SER A 234 -8.84 15.16 -10.98
N LYS A 235 -9.12 15.66 -9.78
CA LYS A 235 -9.35 17.09 -9.54
C LYS A 235 -8.07 17.91 -9.54
N VAL A 236 -6.97 17.35 -9.03
CA VAL A 236 -5.69 18.05 -8.91
C VAL A 236 -4.89 17.99 -10.21
N PHE A 237 -4.91 16.85 -10.91
CA PHE A 237 -4.04 16.61 -12.07
C PHE A 237 -4.78 16.55 -13.40
N ASP A 238 -6.10 16.76 -13.41
CA ASP A 238 -6.97 16.50 -14.57
C ASP A 238 -6.77 15.12 -15.20
N PHE A 239 -6.46 14.13 -14.36
CA PHE A 239 -6.08 12.79 -14.79
C PHE A 239 -7.01 11.74 -14.18
N THR A 240 -7.82 11.11 -15.03
CA THR A 240 -8.67 9.98 -14.61
C THR A 240 -7.91 8.66 -14.74
N TYR A 241 -7.78 7.95 -13.62
CA TYR A 241 -7.15 6.64 -13.55
C TYR A 241 -8.09 5.57 -13.00
N SER A 242 -8.09 4.41 -13.64
CA SER A 242 -8.77 3.21 -13.15
C SER A 242 -7.83 2.02 -13.31
N TRP A 243 -7.80 1.14 -12.29
CA TRP A 243 -7.04 -0.10 -12.36
C TRP A 243 -7.91 -1.20 -12.94
N GLU A 244 -7.83 -1.38 -14.26
CA GLU A 244 -8.76 -2.18 -15.06
C GLU A 244 -8.47 -3.69 -15.02
N VAL A 245 -7.54 -4.13 -14.17
CA VAL A 245 -7.18 -5.55 -13.96
C VAL A 245 -8.39 -6.40 -13.59
N TYR A 246 -9.36 -5.81 -12.88
CA TYR A 246 -10.59 -6.47 -12.44
C TYR A 246 -11.72 -6.41 -13.48
N LEU A 247 -11.55 -5.67 -14.57
CA LEU A 247 -12.54 -5.59 -15.64
C LEU A 247 -12.36 -6.73 -16.64
N PRO A 248 -13.45 -7.32 -17.16
CA PRO A 248 -13.38 -8.18 -18.34
C PRO A 248 -12.71 -7.47 -19.51
N LYS A 249 -11.96 -8.20 -20.35
CA LYS A 249 -11.18 -7.61 -21.46
C LYS A 249 -11.99 -6.65 -22.34
N SER A 250 -13.25 -6.98 -22.65
CA SER A 250 -14.15 -6.17 -23.48
C SER A 250 -14.61 -4.85 -22.84
N LYS A 251 -14.45 -4.69 -21.52
CA LYS A 251 -14.83 -3.48 -20.78
C LYS A 251 -13.62 -2.59 -20.43
N ARG A 252 -12.42 -2.97 -20.83
CA ARG A 252 -11.19 -2.19 -20.58
C ARG A 252 -11.12 -1.03 -21.56
N LYS A 253 -10.81 0.17 -21.07
CA LYS A 253 -10.57 1.35 -21.90
C LYS A 253 -9.13 1.38 -22.38
N TYR A 254 -8.19 0.95 -21.54
CA TYR A 254 -6.76 0.98 -21.84
C TYR A 254 -6.19 -0.43 -21.94
N GLY A 255 -6.00 -1.12 -20.82
CA GLY A 255 -5.23 -2.36 -20.76
C GLY A 255 -5.41 -3.12 -19.46
N TYR A 256 -4.76 -4.27 -19.34
CA TYR A 256 -4.88 -5.11 -18.14
C TYR A 256 -4.13 -4.54 -16.94
N TYR A 257 -2.88 -4.11 -17.15
CA TYR A 257 -2.00 -3.63 -16.09
C TYR A 257 -1.33 -2.33 -16.51
N VAL A 258 -2.10 -1.25 -16.42
CA VAL A 258 -1.71 0.08 -16.91
C VAL A 258 -1.17 0.94 -15.77
N LEU A 259 -0.02 1.57 -16.01
CA LEU A 259 0.71 2.41 -15.06
C LEU A 259 0.71 3.87 -15.54
N PRO A 260 0.33 4.85 -14.71
CA PRO A 260 0.49 6.26 -15.06
C PRO A 260 1.95 6.65 -15.20
N VAL A 261 2.23 7.59 -16.09
CA VAL A 261 3.55 8.22 -16.27
C VAL A 261 3.45 9.68 -15.86
N LEU A 262 4.19 10.04 -14.83
CA LEU A 262 4.32 11.40 -14.32
C LEU A 262 5.59 12.02 -14.90
N TYR A 263 5.52 13.24 -15.42
CA TYR A 263 6.68 14.05 -15.79
C TYR A 263 6.45 15.47 -15.32
N GLN A 264 7.45 16.06 -14.68
CA GLN A 264 7.34 17.32 -13.94
C GLN A 264 6.20 17.25 -12.91
N ASN A 265 5.13 18.01 -13.09
CA ASN A 265 3.98 18.09 -12.21
C ASN A 265 2.69 17.51 -12.84
N ARG A 266 2.80 16.76 -13.94
CA ARG A 266 1.64 16.29 -14.71
C ARG A 266 1.74 14.82 -15.10
N PHE A 267 0.59 14.13 -15.10
CA PHE A 267 0.49 12.83 -15.75
C PHE A 267 0.45 13.04 -17.25
N ILE A 268 1.46 12.54 -17.95
CA ILE A 268 1.66 12.75 -19.39
C ILE A 268 1.23 11.54 -20.23
N ALA A 269 1.19 10.35 -19.63
CA ALA A 269 0.87 9.15 -20.37
C ALA A 269 0.40 8.00 -19.48
N ARG A 270 -0.02 6.93 -20.15
CA ARG A 270 -0.31 5.61 -19.60
C ARG A 270 0.58 4.57 -20.28
N PHE A 271 1.18 3.71 -19.48
CA PHE A 271 2.18 2.71 -19.85
C PHE A 271 1.67 1.30 -19.52
N GLU A 272 1.57 0.41 -20.52
CA GLU A 272 1.24 -1.01 -20.30
C GLU A 272 2.46 -1.92 -20.55
N PRO A 273 3.22 -2.27 -19.50
CA PRO A 273 4.30 -3.26 -19.60
C PRO A 273 3.77 -4.69 -19.59
N LEU A 274 4.46 -5.57 -20.32
CA LEU A 274 4.34 -7.02 -20.19
C LEU A 274 5.68 -7.61 -19.78
N LYS A 275 5.70 -8.28 -18.63
CA LYS A 275 6.86 -9.06 -18.20
C LYS A 275 6.96 -10.33 -19.06
N LEU A 276 8.10 -10.51 -19.71
CA LEU A 276 8.42 -11.69 -20.52
C LEU A 276 9.19 -12.73 -19.70
N ALA A 277 9.75 -13.75 -20.39
CA ALA A 277 10.54 -14.79 -19.75
C ALA A 277 11.75 -14.20 -18.98
N PRO A 278 12.25 -14.89 -17.94
CA PRO A 278 13.41 -14.42 -17.18
C PRO A 278 14.59 -14.04 -18.08
N GLY A 279 15.20 -12.89 -17.82
CA GLY A 279 16.33 -12.37 -18.60
C GLY A 279 15.95 -11.66 -19.90
N GLN A 280 14.71 -11.75 -20.37
CA GLN A 280 14.23 -11.00 -21.53
C GLN A 280 13.80 -9.58 -21.15
N PRO A 281 14.02 -8.57 -22.02
CA PRO A 281 13.46 -7.23 -21.80
C PRO A 281 11.94 -7.33 -21.65
N PHE A 282 11.32 -6.44 -20.88
CA PHE A 282 9.86 -6.35 -20.86
C PHE A 282 9.37 -5.90 -22.24
N ASP A 283 8.12 -6.22 -22.58
CA ASP A 283 7.48 -5.63 -23.76
C ASP A 283 6.66 -4.40 -23.36
N LEU A 284 6.72 -3.35 -24.19
CA LEU A 284 5.81 -2.21 -24.10
C LEU A 284 4.59 -2.55 -24.97
N LEU A 285 3.50 -3.05 -24.38
CA LEU A 285 2.33 -3.45 -25.15
C LEU A 285 1.64 -2.24 -25.76
N ASN A 286 1.40 -1.23 -24.93
CA ASN A 286 0.70 -0.03 -25.32
C ASN A 286 1.25 1.19 -24.57
N TRP A 287 1.19 2.32 -25.26
CA TRP A 287 1.46 3.65 -24.73
C TRP A 287 0.33 4.58 -25.16
N TRP A 288 -0.19 5.38 -24.23
CA TRP A 288 -1.20 6.40 -24.52
C TRP A 288 -0.74 7.73 -23.94
N TRP A 289 -0.49 8.71 -24.80
CA TRP A 289 -0.32 10.10 -24.38
C TRP A 289 -1.64 10.67 -23.85
N GLU A 290 -1.57 11.57 -22.87
CA GLU A 290 -2.71 12.45 -22.60
C GLU A 290 -2.90 13.44 -23.77
N ALA A 291 -4.15 13.84 -24.01
CA ALA A 291 -4.53 14.50 -25.27
C ALA A 291 -3.89 15.88 -25.48
N ASP A 292 -3.46 16.54 -24.41
CA ASP A 292 -2.91 17.88 -24.40
C ASP A 292 -1.38 17.91 -24.18
N VAL A 293 -0.73 16.75 -24.30
CA VAL A 293 0.73 16.63 -24.19
C VAL A 293 1.38 17.00 -25.51
N VAL A 294 2.25 18.02 -25.45
CA VAL A 294 3.20 18.34 -26.51
C VAL A 294 4.52 17.69 -26.16
N VAL A 295 4.96 16.74 -26.98
CA VAL A 295 6.18 15.98 -26.73
C VAL A 295 7.39 16.78 -27.22
N ASP A 296 8.38 16.94 -26.36
CA ASP A 296 9.68 17.53 -26.68
C ASP A 296 10.84 16.54 -26.43
N ASP A 297 12.04 16.91 -26.89
CA ASP A 297 13.22 16.05 -26.78
C ASP A 297 13.60 15.77 -25.32
N LEU A 298 13.45 16.75 -24.42
CA LEU A 298 13.76 16.61 -23.00
C LEU A 298 12.82 15.57 -22.32
N MET A 299 11.54 15.59 -22.66
CA MET A 299 10.57 14.62 -22.19
C MET A 299 10.93 13.21 -22.68
N ILE A 300 11.33 13.08 -23.94
CA ILE A 300 11.74 11.78 -24.50
C ILE A 300 13.01 11.26 -23.84
N GLU A 301 14.02 12.09 -23.65
CA GLU A 301 15.22 11.73 -22.89
C GLU A 301 14.86 11.25 -21.48
N SER A 302 13.95 11.96 -20.80
CA SER A 302 13.47 11.59 -19.47
C SER A 302 12.75 10.23 -19.47
N ILE A 303 11.90 9.96 -20.46
CA ILE A 303 11.20 8.69 -20.63
C ILE A 303 12.19 7.54 -20.90
N ILE A 304 13.25 7.77 -21.68
CA ILE A 304 14.30 6.77 -21.90
C ILE A 304 14.98 6.40 -20.58
N VAL A 305 15.34 7.40 -19.76
CA VAL A 305 15.93 7.18 -18.43
C VAL A 305 14.97 6.41 -17.53
N MET A 306 13.69 6.79 -17.51
CA MET A 306 12.64 6.09 -16.78
C MET A 306 12.52 4.62 -17.20
N MET A 307 12.51 4.32 -18.51
CA MET A 307 12.44 2.94 -19.02
C MET A 307 13.69 2.13 -18.67
N LYS A 308 14.88 2.73 -18.70
CA LYS A 308 16.13 2.09 -18.23
C LYS A 308 16.06 1.76 -16.74
N GLN A 309 15.56 2.69 -15.92
CA GLN A 309 15.36 2.47 -14.49
C GLN A 309 14.35 1.34 -14.23
N PHE A 310 13.26 1.29 -15.00
CA PHE A 310 12.26 0.23 -14.89
C PHE A 310 12.82 -1.14 -15.30
N ALA A 311 13.57 -1.21 -16.39
CA ALA A 311 14.28 -2.44 -16.81
C ALA A 311 15.26 -2.92 -15.72
N ALA A 312 16.04 -2.00 -15.15
CA ALA A 312 16.96 -2.30 -14.04
C ALA A 312 16.22 -2.80 -12.79
N TYR A 313 15.10 -2.18 -12.42
CA TYR A 313 14.24 -2.64 -11.33
C TYR A 313 13.74 -4.08 -11.55
N LEU A 314 13.33 -4.40 -12.79
CA LEU A 314 12.91 -5.73 -13.18
C LEU A 314 14.08 -6.72 -13.37
N LYS A 315 15.33 -6.24 -13.30
CA LYS A 315 16.56 -7.01 -13.55
C LYS A 315 16.58 -7.64 -14.95
N VAL A 316 16.20 -6.86 -15.95
CA VAL A 316 16.20 -7.24 -17.38
C VAL A 316 16.93 -6.19 -18.20
N PRO A 317 17.45 -6.53 -19.40
CA PRO A 317 18.08 -5.54 -20.27
C PRO A 317 17.07 -4.49 -20.75
N TYR A 318 17.57 -3.29 -21.03
CA TYR A 318 16.81 -2.25 -21.74
C TYR A 318 16.69 -2.61 -23.23
N ASN A 319 15.55 -2.29 -23.85
CA ASN A 319 15.33 -2.44 -25.28
C ASN A 319 15.07 -1.08 -25.93
N SER A 320 15.93 -0.66 -26.86
CA SER A 320 15.78 0.64 -27.56
C SER A 320 14.54 0.70 -28.46
N ALA A 321 13.96 -0.45 -28.84
CA ALA A 321 12.73 -0.53 -29.62
C ALA A 321 11.48 0.00 -28.89
N TYR A 322 11.56 0.36 -27.60
CA TYR A 322 10.44 1.00 -26.91
C TYR A 322 10.06 2.35 -27.52
N LEU A 323 11.04 3.10 -28.04
CA LEU A 323 10.80 4.43 -28.61
C LEU A 323 9.89 4.39 -29.83
N SER A 324 10.01 3.37 -30.69
CA SER A 324 9.13 3.23 -31.85
C SER A 324 7.67 2.95 -31.47
N LYS A 325 7.42 2.52 -30.23
CA LYS A 325 6.08 2.27 -29.70
C LYS A 325 5.45 3.48 -28.99
N LEU A 326 6.19 4.57 -28.81
CA LEU A 326 5.65 5.82 -28.26
C LEU A 326 4.70 6.53 -29.25
N ARG A 327 4.67 6.12 -30.53
CA ARG A 327 3.78 6.68 -31.58
C ARG A 327 3.85 8.21 -31.62
N LEU A 328 5.08 8.73 -31.66
CA LEU A 328 5.41 10.16 -31.76
C LEU A 328 4.89 10.77 -33.06
#